data_AF-A0A1V6SST8-F1
#
_entry.id   AF-A0A1V6SST8-F1
#
_cell.length_a   1.000
_cell.length_b   1.000
_cell.length_c   1.000
_cell.angle_alpha   90.00
_cell.angle_beta   90.00
_cell.angle_gamma   90.00
#
_symmetry.space_group_name_H-M   'P 1'
#
loop_
_entity.id
_entity.type
_entity.pdbx_description
1 polymer ?
#
loop_
_entity_poly.entity_id
_entity_poly.type
_entity_poly.pdbx_seq_one_letter_code
_entity_poly.pdbx_strand_id
1 'polypeptide(L)'
;MSEPQQALACPLLFKKTEQLGEHELEFAIQSDIFSEPGGSHEAFHFLLQALGNKDTPNYIKETIETVFGSETLKERIQRDWNLYYGYDHAKLHQQQMDRYASYDLASQCIEECHFCFRGLLAYKMVEPSFFCHTGHSFFWLAARSEKVSRAQEELVEHVLLLLSPEDLLKPFSVRDPGEDRYSIFQASTWYQTRFIICLKRLGSLLNAGLASLGPEEIRKICLYVNPEIADLLFDSGLDLGKPHLDDTAPGWFGVVAREDPVPMFNWFRGRGYEQPEGFLKYAASHNLTEAASWIMDHDQSRQDWRDAALIAAESTDDRSAGTLKVILSGLAENLEIGKTLAEDTVIKIVTGVCEEAKKLQRESLLEIENVAINKIRTLRGFIREVDVMGVTIMTGNAGMSRLAIVLEDMNQHV
;
A
#
# COMPACT_ATOMS: atom_id res chain seq x y z
N MET A 1 -22.21 50.23 -22.50
CA MET A 1 -22.59 48.99 -21.80
C MET A 1 -23.09 48.03 -22.85
N SER A 2 -22.20 47.16 -23.33
CA SER A 2 -22.50 46.12 -24.31
C SER A 2 -23.30 45.01 -23.62
N GLU A 3 -24.32 44.50 -24.29
CA GLU A 3 -25.11 43.36 -23.83
C GLU A 3 -24.22 42.13 -23.55
N PRO A 4 -24.55 41.29 -22.56
CA PRO A 4 -23.87 40.03 -22.36
C PRO A 4 -24.18 39.14 -23.57
N GLN A 5 -23.19 38.94 -24.44
CA GLN A 5 -23.26 37.94 -25.50
C GLN A 5 -23.58 36.58 -24.84
N GLN A 6 -24.72 35.98 -25.21
CA GLN A 6 -25.08 34.64 -24.76
C GLN A 6 -23.96 33.67 -25.19
N ALA A 7 -23.33 33.02 -24.22
CA ALA A 7 -22.43 31.90 -24.48
C ALA A 7 -23.21 30.83 -25.25
N LEU A 8 -22.82 30.62 -26.50
CA LEU A 8 -23.41 29.59 -27.36
C LEU A 8 -22.68 28.28 -27.11
N ALA A 9 -23.38 27.28 -26.56
CA ALA A 9 -22.80 25.97 -26.29
C ALA A 9 -22.30 25.28 -27.58
N CYS A 10 -21.05 24.82 -27.58
CA CYS A 10 -20.34 24.13 -28.66
C CYS A 10 -21.14 23.00 -29.33
N PRO A 11 -21.93 22.16 -28.62
CA PRO A 11 -22.75 21.13 -29.25
C PRO A 11 -23.78 21.67 -30.26
N LEU A 12 -24.23 22.92 -30.09
CA LEU A 12 -25.14 23.59 -31.03
C LEU A 12 -24.40 24.28 -32.17
N LEU A 13 -23.19 24.79 -31.91
CA LEU A 13 -22.34 25.46 -32.90
C LEU A 13 -21.72 24.47 -33.89
N PHE A 14 -21.34 23.27 -33.44
CA PHE A 14 -20.79 22.21 -34.30
C PHE A 14 -21.81 21.69 -35.33
N LYS A 15 -23.10 22.02 -35.17
CA LYS A 15 -24.17 21.71 -36.13
C LYS A 15 -24.41 22.83 -37.17
N LYS A 16 -23.82 24.02 -36.98
CA LYS A 16 -24.03 25.24 -37.82
C LYS A 16 -22.71 25.78 -38.37
N THR A 17 -21.84 24.86 -38.74
CA THR A 17 -20.43 25.11 -38.95
C THR A 17 -20.07 25.88 -40.20
N GLU A 18 -20.94 25.89 -41.21
CA GLU A 18 -20.73 26.61 -42.47
C GLU A 18 -20.80 28.15 -42.31
N GLN A 19 -21.09 28.66 -41.10
CA GLN A 19 -21.40 30.08 -40.86
C GLN A 19 -20.50 30.78 -39.84
N LEU A 20 -19.55 30.07 -39.22
CA LEU A 20 -18.72 30.62 -38.13
C LEU A 20 -17.28 30.81 -38.60
N GLY A 21 -16.71 31.98 -38.26
CA GLY A 21 -15.28 32.21 -38.41
C GLY A 21 -14.47 31.42 -37.37
N GLU A 22 -13.20 31.13 -37.69
CA GLU A 22 -12.28 30.41 -36.80
C GLU A 22 -12.21 31.03 -35.39
N HIS A 23 -12.07 32.35 -35.30
CA HIS A 23 -12.04 33.06 -34.02
C HIS A 23 -13.34 32.96 -33.20
N GLU A 24 -14.50 32.86 -33.85
CA GLU A 24 -15.77 32.70 -33.14
C GLU A 24 -15.88 31.29 -32.53
N LEU A 25 -15.36 30.29 -33.24
CA LEU A 25 -15.31 28.92 -32.77
C LEU A 25 -14.28 28.75 -31.64
N GLU A 26 -13.10 29.35 -31.76
CA GLU A 26 -12.09 29.38 -30.69
C GLU A 26 -12.65 30.01 -29.41
N PHE A 27 -13.31 31.17 -29.55
CA PHE A 27 -13.93 31.87 -28.43
C PHE A 27 -15.03 31.02 -27.77
N ALA A 28 -15.88 30.37 -28.57
CA ALA A 28 -16.93 29.50 -28.05
C ALA A 28 -16.38 28.30 -27.28
N ILE A 29 -15.35 27.63 -27.82
CA ILE A 29 -14.69 26.50 -27.14
C ILE A 29 -14.12 26.95 -25.80
N GLN A 30 -13.39 28.08 -25.77
CA GLN A 30 -12.88 28.61 -24.50
C GLN A 30 -14.01 29.00 -23.55
N SER A 31 -15.06 29.67 -24.03
CA SER A 31 -16.20 30.07 -23.21
C SER A 31 -16.88 28.87 -22.55
N ASP A 32 -17.02 27.77 -23.28
CA ASP A 32 -17.63 26.53 -22.78
C ASP A 32 -16.77 25.83 -21.74
N ILE A 33 -15.45 25.77 -21.94
CA ILE A 33 -14.53 25.21 -20.93
C ILE A 33 -14.69 25.95 -19.58
N PHE A 34 -14.96 27.26 -19.61
CA PHE A 34 -15.15 28.09 -18.41
C PHE A 34 -16.61 28.47 -18.15
N SER A 35 -17.58 27.68 -18.62
CA SER A 35 -19.00 27.95 -18.35
C SER A 35 -19.36 27.79 -16.87
N GLU A 36 -18.51 27.09 -16.10
CA GLU A 36 -18.66 26.86 -14.67
C GLU A 36 -17.42 27.35 -13.89
N PRO A 37 -17.58 27.78 -12.63
CA PRO A 37 -16.44 28.03 -11.75
C PRO A 37 -15.62 26.74 -11.58
N GLY A 38 -14.33 26.78 -11.93
CA GLY A 38 -13.47 25.59 -11.93
C GLY A 38 -13.45 24.80 -13.24
N GLY A 39 -14.27 25.18 -14.22
CA GLY A 39 -14.33 24.58 -15.56
C GLY A 39 -15.42 23.52 -15.72
N SER A 40 -16.01 23.42 -16.91
CA SER A 40 -17.13 22.50 -17.18
C SER A 40 -16.67 21.14 -17.69
N HIS A 41 -16.92 20.10 -16.89
CA HIS A 41 -16.63 18.71 -17.27
C HIS A 41 -17.41 18.28 -18.50
N GLU A 42 -18.70 18.63 -18.60
CA GLU A 42 -19.54 18.23 -19.74
C GLU A 42 -19.01 18.81 -21.05
N ALA A 43 -18.66 20.11 -21.06
CA ALA A 43 -18.08 20.77 -22.22
C ALA A 43 -16.76 20.12 -22.63
N PHE A 44 -15.84 19.96 -21.68
CA PHE A 44 -14.53 19.40 -21.96
C PHE A 44 -14.60 17.94 -22.43
N HIS A 45 -15.45 17.12 -21.80
CA HIS A 45 -15.70 15.74 -22.21
C HIS A 45 -16.24 15.67 -23.64
N PHE A 46 -17.21 16.53 -23.98
CA PHE A 46 -17.75 16.62 -25.34
C PHE A 46 -16.66 16.98 -26.36
N LEU A 47 -15.80 17.96 -26.07
CA LEU A 47 -14.71 18.37 -26.96
C LEU A 47 -13.71 17.23 -27.20
N LEU A 48 -13.34 16.48 -26.15
CA LEU A 48 -12.49 15.30 -26.30
C LEU A 48 -13.15 14.18 -27.12
N GLN A 49 -14.44 13.93 -26.93
CA GLN A 49 -15.18 12.99 -27.77
C GLN A 49 -15.21 13.44 -29.22
N ALA A 50 -15.37 14.74 -29.47
CA ALA A 50 -15.38 15.31 -30.82
C ALA A 50 -14.05 15.10 -31.55
N LEU A 51 -12.91 15.19 -30.86
CA LEU A 51 -11.58 14.86 -31.42
C LEU A 51 -11.49 13.39 -31.85
N GLY A 52 -12.00 12.48 -31.02
CA GLY A 52 -12.02 11.04 -31.30
C GLY A 52 -13.06 10.60 -32.34
N ASN A 53 -14.09 11.40 -32.59
CA ASN A 53 -15.19 11.04 -33.50
C ASN A 53 -14.78 11.23 -34.96
N LYS A 54 -14.97 10.20 -35.80
CA LYS A 54 -14.64 10.24 -37.24
C LYS A 54 -15.55 11.18 -38.03
N ASP A 55 -16.76 11.43 -37.54
CA ASP A 55 -17.75 12.27 -38.22
C ASP A 55 -17.59 13.76 -37.89
N THR A 56 -16.75 14.11 -36.91
CA THR A 56 -16.42 15.51 -36.61
C THR A 56 -15.57 16.08 -37.74
N PRO A 57 -15.98 17.20 -38.38
CA PRO A 57 -15.19 17.84 -39.43
C PRO A 57 -13.77 18.21 -38.98
N ASN A 58 -12.77 18.02 -39.85
CA ASN A 58 -11.36 18.23 -39.52
C ASN A 58 -11.04 19.63 -39.01
N TYR A 59 -11.60 20.69 -39.62
CA TYR A 59 -11.33 22.06 -39.15
C TYR A 59 -11.84 22.29 -37.71
N ILE A 60 -12.91 21.60 -37.26
CA ILE A 60 -13.34 21.66 -35.85
C ILE A 60 -12.27 21.03 -34.96
N LYS A 61 -11.75 19.86 -35.35
CA LYS A 61 -10.70 19.18 -34.58
C LYS A 61 -9.45 20.02 -34.48
N GLU A 62 -9.00 20.58 -35.60
CA GLU A 62 -7.87 21.51 -35.66
C GLU A 62 -8.11 22.73 -34.77
N THR A 63 -9.33 23.29 -34.77
CA THR A 63 -9.67 24.42 -33.88
C THR A 63 -9.61 24.02 -32.40
N ILE A 64 -10.15 22.85 -32.04
CA ILE A 64 -10.08 22.34 -30.66
C ILE A 64 -8.62 22.15 -30.24
N GLU A 65 -7.80 21.52 -31.10
CA GLU A 65 -6.37 21.31 -30.84
C GLU A 65 -5.61 22.63 -30.69
N THR A 66 -5.92 23.63 -31.55
CA THR A 66 -5.36 24.99 -31.45
C THR A 66 -5.71 25.65 -30.12
N VAL A 67 -6.99 25.57 -29.71
CA VAL A 67 -7.43 26.13 -28.42
C VAL A 67 -6.75 25.41 -27.26
N PHE A 68 -6.72 24.08 -27.27
CA PHE A 68 -6.09 23.27 -26.22
C PHE A 68 -4.57 23.51 -26.13
N GLY A 69 -3.91 23.77 -27.26
CA GLY A 69 -2.49 24.11 -27.33
C GLY A 69 -2.16 25.54 -26.95
N SER A 70 -3.15 26.42 -26.76
CA SER A 70 -2.92 27.85 -26.52
C SER A 70 -2.33 28.14 -25.13
N GLU A 71 -1.24 28.91 -25.10
CA GLU A 71 -0.66 29.40 -23.83
C GLU A 71 -1.63 30.30 -23.05
N THR A 72 -2.46 31.09 -23.75
CA THR A 72 -3.46 31.94 -23.07
C THR A 72 -4.52 31.13 -22.34
N LEU A 73 -4.86 29.94 -22.86
CA LEU A 73 -5.77 29.02 -22.18
C LEU A 73 -5.11 28.43 -20.93
N LYS A 74 -3.85 28.00 -21.03
CA LYS A 74 -3.09 27.45 -19.89
C LYS A 74 -2.94 28.45 -18.75
N GLU A 75 -2.57 29.69 -19.06
CA GLU A 75 -2.47 30.77 -18.07
C GLU A 75 -3.82 31.02 -17.39
N ARG A 76 -4.90 31.02 -18.17
CA ARG A 76 -6.25 31.18 -17.64
C ARG A 76 -6.67 30.00 -16.76
N ILE A 77 -6.39 28.77 -17.17
CA ILE A 77 -6.62 27.56 -16.37
C ILE A 77 -5.89 27.68 -15.04
N GLN A 78 -4.60 27.96 -15.06
CA GLN A 78 -3.79 28.05 -13.85
C GLN A 78 -4.33 29.10 -12.87
N ARG A 79 -4.71 30.27 -13.39
CA ARG A 79 -5.25 31.38 -12.59
C ARG A 79 -6.66 31.07 -12.07
N ASP A 80 -7.59 30.74 -12.95
CA ASP A 80 -9.02 30.64 -12.61
C ASP A 80 -9.31 29.36 -11.81
N TRP A 81 -8.48 28.32 -11.94
CA TRP A 81 -8.58 27.07 -11.16
C TRP A 81 -7.66 27.07 -9.93
N ASN A 82 -6.92 28.16 -9.67
CA ASN A 82 -5.98 28.31 -8.56
C ASN A 82 -4.98 27.13 -8.45
N LEU A 83 -4.33 26.80 -9.58
CA LEU A 83 -3.34 25.72 -9.65
C LEU A 83 -1.94 26.26 -9.40
N TYR A 84 -1.17 25.51 -8.61
CA TYR A 84 0.21 25.86 -8.26
C TYR A 84 1.19 24.88 -8.88
N TYR A 85 2.14 25.42 -9.65
CA TYR A 85 3.24 24.67 -10.28
C TYR A 85 4.19 24.03 -9.27
N GLY A 86 4.07 22.72 -9.03
CA GLY A 86 5.00 21.98 -8.18
C GLY A 86 4.95 22.36 -6.70
N TYR A 87 5.71 21.63 -5.90
CA TYR A 87 5.70 21.74 -4.44
C TYR A 87 6.16 23.11 -3.92
N ASP A 88 7.25 23.66 -4.48
CA ASP A 88 7.84 24.90 -3.95
C ASP A 88 6.89 26.09 -4.14
N HIS A 89 6.20 26.17 -5.29
CA HIS A 89 5.20 27.20 -5.54
C HIS A 89 3.96 27.03 -4.66
N ALA A 90 3.48 25.79 -4.52
CA ALA A 90 2.37 25.44 -3.64
C ALA A 90 2.68 25.82 -2.18
N LYS A 91 3.89 25.55 -1.72
CA LYS A 91 4.34 25.83 -0.35
C LYS A 91 4.39 27.33 -0.06
N LEU A 92 4.85 28.14 -1.02
CA LEU A 92 4.85 29.61 -0.90
C LEU A 92 3.44 30.19 -0.72
N HIS A 93 2.42 29.52 -1.27
CA HIS A 93 1.02 29.96 -1.23
C HIS A 93 0.16 29.16 -0.27
N GLN A 94 0.75 28.36 0.62
CA GLN A 94 0.01 27.48 1.55
C GLN A 94 -1.06 28.23 2.36
N GLN A 95 -0.80 29.49 2.74
CA GLN A 95 -1.75 30.31 3.52
C GLN A 95 -3.00 30.71 2.75
N GLN A 96 -2.98 30.62 1.41
CA GLN A 96 -4.10 30.97 0.54
C GLN A 96 -4.97 29.76 0.20
N MET A 97 -4.54 28.54 0.55
CA MET A 97 -5.22 27.30 0.21
C MET A 97 -6.36 26.98 1.19
N ASP A 98 -7.46 26.43 0.68
CA ASP A 98 -8.64 26.06 1.48
C ASP A 98 -8.96 24.57 1.36
N ARG A 99 -9.18 23.90 2.51
CA ARG A 99 -9.61 22.49 2.57
C ARG A 99 -10.94 22.25 1.89
N TYR A 100 -11.80 23.24 1.95
CA TYR A 100 -13.17 23.14 1.51
C TYR A 100 -13.37 23.79 0.15
N ALA A 101 -12.27 24.13 -0.53
CA ALA A 101 -12.30 24.55 -1.91
C ALA A 101 -13.04 23.51 -2.75
N SER A 102 -13.99 23.99 -3.57
CA SER A 102 -14.55 23.17 -4.64
C SER A 102 -13.43 22.67 -5.55
N TYR A 103 -13.58 21.46 -6.09
CA TYR A 103 -12.64 20.96 -7.07
C TYR A 103 -12.67 21.80 -8.33
N ASP A 104 -11.47 22.09 -8.84
CA ASP A 104 -11.28 22.44 -10.23
C ASP A 104 -11.55 21.24 -11.14
N LEU A 105 -11.70 21.50 -12.44
CA LEU A 105 -11.99 20.47 -13.44
C LEU A 105 -10.95 19.34 -13.43
N ALA A 106 -9.66 19.62 -13.25
CA ALA A 106 -8.65 18.57 -13.23
C ALA A 106 -8.81 17.68 -11.99
N SER A 107 -8.97 18.28 -10.81
CA SER A 107 -9.24 17.56 -9.55
C SER A 107 -10.52 16.72 -9.64
N GLN A 108 -11.60 17.27 -10.21
CA GLN A 108 -12.85 16.53 -10.44
C GLN A 108 -12.64 15.36 -11.41
N CYS A 109 -11.90 15.57 -12.49
CA CYS A 109 -11.66 14.53 -13.49
C CYS A 109 -10.79 13.38 -12.95
N ILE A 110 -9.90 13.64 -11.99
CA ILE A 110 -9.13 12.58 -11.30
C ILE A 110 -10.07 11.63 -10.56
N GLU A 111 -11.13 12.14 -9.93
CA GLU A 111 -12.07 11.35 -9.13
C GLU A 111 -13.18 10.72 -9.98
N GLU A 112 -13.64 11.41 -11.03
CA GLU A 112 -14.89 11.07 -11.73
C GLU A 112 -14.71 10.69 -13.21
N CYS A 113 -13.64 11.12 -13.89
CA CYS A 113 -13.47 10.90 -15.32
C CYS A 113 -11.99 10.86 -15.78
N HIS A 114 -11.35 9.69 -15.65
CA HIS A 114 -9.92 9.54 -16.00
C HIS A 114 -9.64 9.82 -17.48
N PHE A 115 -10.62 9.62 -18.37
CA PHE A 115 -10.52 9.99 -19.78
C PHE A 115 -10.27 11.49 -19.96
N CYS A 116 -11.05 12.33 -19.26
CA CYS A 116 -10.88 13.77 -19.28
C CYS A 116 -9.54 14.18 -18.67
N PHE A 117 -9.15 13.62 -17.51
CA PHE A 117 -7.87 13.98 -16.91
C PHE A 117 -6.67 13.62 -17.81
N ARG A 118 -6.70 12.46 -18.47
CA ARG A 118 -5.70 12.10 -19.49
C ARG A 118 -5.69 13.07 -20.67
N GLY A 119 -6.86 13.56 -21.09
CA GLY A 119 -6.95 14.61 -22.11
C GLY A 119 -6.25 15.91 -21.66
N LEU A 120 -6.52 16.39 -20.45
CA LEU A 120 -5.87 17.59 -19.91
C LEU A 120 -4.34 17.47 -19.91
N LEU A 121 -3.81 16.30 -19.54
CA LEU A 121 -2.38 16.01 -19.58
C LEU A 121 -1.83 15.87 -21.01
N ALA A 122 -2.53 15.16 -21.89
CA ALA A 122 -2.09 14.91 -23.26
C ALA A 122 -1.95 16.20 -24.07
N TYR A 123 -2.86 17.15 -23.86
CA TYR A 123 -2.80 18.48 -24.49
C TYR A 123 -2.00 19.50 -23.69
N LYS A 124 -1.34 19.09 -22.58
CA LYS A 124 -0.54 19.95 -21.70
C LYS A 124 -1.30 21.18 -21.21
N MET A 125 -2.61 21.03 -20.98
CA MET A 125 -3.46 22.07 -20.40
C MET A 125 -3.21 22.20 -18.90
N VAL A 126 -2.77 21.10 -18.28
CA VAL A 126 -2.27 21.03 -16.90
C VAL A 126 -1.00 20.21 -16.85
N GLU A 127 -0.21 20.35 -15.78
CA GLU A 127 0.96 19.52 -15.52
C GLU A 127 0.74 18.53 -14.38
N PRO A 128 1.36 17.34 -14.42
CA PRO A 128 1.20 16.32 -13.37
C PRO A 128 1.72 16.77 -12.01
N SER A 129 2.65 17.74 -11.97
CA SER A 129 3.25 18.30 -10.76
C SER A 129 2.37 19.35 -10.07
N PHE A 130 1.21 19.69 -10.65
CA PHE A 130 0.34 20.71 -10.09
C PHE A 130 -0.28 20.30 -8.76
N PHE A 131 -0.45 21.31 -7.92
CA PHE A 131 -1.24 21.28 -6.70
C PHE A 131 -2.52 22.06 -6.90
N CYS A 132 -3.64 21.47 -6.51
CA CYS A 132 -4.92 22.17 -6.52
C CYS A 132 -5.07 23.07 -5.29
N HIS A 133 -6.15 23.87 -5.26
CA HIS A 133 -6.40 24.84 -4.19
C HIS A 133 -6.57 24.20 -2.80
N THR A 134 -6.81 22.89 -2.73
CA THR A 134 -6.84 22.15 -1.46
C THR A 134 -5.45 21.93 -0.86
N GLY A 135 -4.37 22.10 -1.62
CA GLY A 135 -2.99 21.85 -1.18
C GLY A 135 -2.48 20.43 -1.41
N HIS A 136 -3.19 19.66 -2.23
CA HIS A 136 -2.78 18.32 -2.66
C HIS A 136 -2.29 18.31 -4.10
N SER A 137 -1.24 17.54 -4.36
CA SER A 137 -0.79 17.26 -5.73
C SER A 137 -1.77 16.36 -6.47
N PHE A 138 -1.77 16.42 -7.80
CA PHE A 138 -2.55 15.48 -8.63
C PHE A 138 -2.14 14.02 -8.42
N PHE A 139 -0.87 13.74 -8.09
CA PHE A 139 -0.45 12.40 -7.66
C PHE A 139 -1.24 11.94 -6.43
N TRP A 140 -1.34 12.77 -5.40
CA TRP A 140 -2.06 12.40 -4.18
C TRP A 140 -3.56 12.21 -4.43
N LEU A 141 -4.18 13.11 -5.19
CA LEU A 141 -5.59 12.96 -5.55
C LEU A 141 -5.84 11.64 -6.29
N ALA A 142 -4.93 11.24 -7.19
CA ALA A 142 -5.02 9.96 -7.86
C ALA A 142 -4.74 8.77 -6.93
N ALA A 143 -3.84 8.92 -5.95
CA ALA A 143 -3.39 7.81 -5.10
C ALA A 143 -4.28 7.56 -3.87
N ARG A 144 -5.03 8.55 -3.39
CA ARG A 144 -5.74 8.52 -2.09
C ARG A 144 -7.07 7.77 -2.08
N SER A 145 -7.58 7.33 -3.22
CA SER A 145 -8.91 6.71 -3.30
C SER A 145 -8.96 5.40 -2.50
N GLU A 146 -9.96 5.26 -1.63
CA GLU A 146 -10.20 4.04 -0.84
C GLU A 146 -10.59 2.84 -1.73
N LYS A 147 -11.10 3.10 -2.94
CA LYS A 147 -11.50 2.07 -3.89
C LYS A 147 -10.42 1.94 -4.98
N VAL A 148 -9.45 1.09 -4.72
CA VAL A 148 -8.41 0.74 -5.70
C VAL A 148 -9.04 -0.02 -6.87
N SER A 149 -9.41 0.70 -7.92
CA SER A 149 -9.80 0.10 -9.21
C SER A 149 -8.58 -0.01 -10.12
N ARG A 150 -8.59 -0.96 -11.07
CA ARG A 150 -7.54 -1.05 -12.09
C ARG A 150 -7.35 0.26 -12.86
N ALA A 151 -8.45 0.95 -13.17
CA ALA A 151 -8.40 2.24 -13.85
C ALA A 151 -7.73 3.34 -13.00
N GLN A 152 -7.81 3.24 -11.66
CA GLN A 152 -7.13 4.15 -10.75
C GLN A 152 -5.63 3.90 -10.72
N GLU A 153 -5.20 2.63 -10.64
CA GLU A 153 -3.77 2.30 -10.70
C GLU A 153 -3.18 2.75 -12.04
N GLU A 154 -3.85 2.49 -13.15
CA GLU A 154 -3.42 2.97 -14.47
C GLU A 154 -3.40 4.51 -14.57
N LEU A 155 -4.16 5.23 -13.75
CA LEU A 155 -4.09 6.70 -13.65
C LEU A 155 -2.85 7.14 -12.87
N VAL A 156 -2.61 6.55 -11.69
CA VAL A 156 -1.44 6.85 -10.85
C VAL A 156 -0.15 6.54 -11.59
N GLU A 157 -0.05 5.38 -12.24
CA GLU A 157 1.09 5.01 -13.07
C GLU A 157 1.33 6.02 -14.19
N HIS A 158 0.24 6.46 -14.86
CA HIS A 158 0.33 7.47 -15.91
C HIS A 158 0.86 8.82 -15.39
N VAL A 159 0.39 9.27 -14.22
CA VAL A 159 0.90 10.50 -13.57
C VAL A 159 2.38 10.35 -13.23
N LEU A 160 2.79 9.24 -12.61
CA LEU A 160 4.18 8.98 -12.25
C LEU A 160 5.12 8.97 -13.47
N LEU A 161 4.66 8.46 -14.61
CA LEU A 161 5.44 8.45 -15.86
C LEU A 161 5.65 9.86 -16.44
N LEU A 162 4.75 10.81 -16.13
CA LEU A 162 4.81 12.18 -16.64
C LEU A 162 5.53 13.15 -15.70
N LEU A 163 5.62 12.86 -14.39
CA LEU A 163 6.35 13.69 -13.42
C LEU A 163 7.85 13.76 -13.75
N SER A 164 8.47 14.92 -13.55
CA SER A 164 9.92 15.05 -13.65
C SER A 164 10.62 14.23 -12.54
N PRO A 165 11.86 13.76 -12.75
CA PRO A 165 12.64 13.10 -11.70
C PRO A 165 12.73 13.92 -10.41
N GLU A 166 12.83 15.24 -10.52
CA GLU A 166 12.91 16.17 -9.39
C GLU A 166 11.59 16.22 -8.61
N ASP A 167 10.44 16.22 -9.29
CA ASP A 167 9.13 16.23 -8.65
C ASP A 167 8.88 14.95 -7.84
N LEU A 168 9.42 13.81 -8.26
CA LEU A 168 9.31 12.55 -7.51
C LEU A 168 9.93 12.65 -6.11
N LEU A 169 10.93 13.52 -5.92
CA LEU A 169 11.60 13.73 -4.64
C LEU A 169 10.92 14.83 -3.79
N LYS A 170 9.86 15.45 -4.28
CA LYS A 170 9.10 16.47 -3.55
C LYS A 170 7.93 15.85 -2.79
N PRO A 171 7.51 16.44 -1.66
CA PRO A 171 6.30 16.04 -0.96
C PRO A 171 5.06 16.19 -1.84
N PHE A 172 4.06 15.34 -1.64
CA PHE A 172 2.81 15.35 -2.42
C PHE A 172 1.68 16.20 -1.80
N SER A 173 1.92 16.77 -0.61
CA SER A 173 1.00 17.62 0.15
C SER A 173 1.76 18.78 0.78
N VAL A 174 1.10 19.94 0.92
CA VAL A 174 1.63 21.10 1.65
C VAL A 174 0.83 21.41 2.92
N ARG A 175 -0.11 20.55 3.32
CA ARG A 175 -1.16 20.88 4.29
C ARG A 175 -0.83 20.50 5.73
N ASP A 176 -0.33 19.29 5.92
CA ASP A 176 -0.47 18.53 7.14
C ASP A 176 0.92 18.21 7.68
N PRO A 177 1.44 18.93 8.69
CA PRO A 177 2.81 18.74 9.19
C PRO A 177 3.19 17.29 9.58
N GLY A 178 2.19 16.44 9.83
CA GLY A 178 2.33 14.99 10.06
C GLY A 178 2.22 14.11 8.82
N GLU A 179 1.44 14.49 7.81
CA GLU A 179 1.29 13.79 6.50
C GLU A 179 2.23 14.37 5.41
N ASP A 180 2.84 15.53 5.68
CA ASP A 180 3.75 16.34 4.85
C ASP A 180 5.18 15.76 4.75
N ARG A 181 5.45 14.58 5.31
CA ARG A 181 6.83 14.07 5.39
C ARG A 181 7.28 13.22 4.22
N TYR A 182 6.34 12.73 3.42
CA TYR A 182 6.67 11.77 2.37
C TYR A 182 6.72 12.45 1.02
N SER A 183 7.88 12.34 0.38
CA SER A 183 8.01 12.54 -1.05
C SER A 183 7.13 11.57 -1.82
N ILE A 184 6.80 11.91 -3.08
CA ILE A 184 6.12 10.99 -4.00
C ILE A 184 6.89 9.65 -4.09
N PHE A 185 8.23 9.70 -4.10
CA PHE A 185 9.09 8.51 -4.09
C PHE A 185 8.91 7.67 -2.81
N GLN A 186 8.92 8.27 -1.63
CA GLN A 186 8.68 7.54 -0.38
C GLN A 186 7.27 6.93 -0.34
N ALA A 187 6.23 7.67 -0.75
CA ALA A 187 4.88 7.11 -0.85
C ALA A 187 4.76 5.97 -1.87
N SER A 188 5.55 6.01 -2.95
CA SER A 188 5.55 4.95 -3.96
C SER A 188 5.98 3.59 -3.41
N THR A 189 6.77 3.55 -2.32
CA THR A 189 7.23 2.31 -1.66
C THR A 189 6.10 1.44 -1.15
N TRP A 190 4.90 1.99 -0.97
CA TRP A 190 3.74 1.27 -0.47
C TRP A 190 3.21 0.26 -1.50
N TYR A 191 3.56 0.42 -2.78
CA TYR A 191 3.10 -0.43 -3.87
C TYR A 191 4.22 -0.74 -4.85
N GLN A 192 4.45 -2.03 -5.12
CA GLN A 192 5.54 -2.51 -5.97
C GLN A 192 5.62 -1.78 -7.32
N THR A 193 4.53 -1.72 -8.08
CA THR A 193 4.53 -1.13 -9.42
C THR A 193 4.90 0.35 -9.39
N ARG A 194 4.34 1.10 -8.43
CA ARG A 194 4.59 2.54 -8.26
C ARG A 194 6.06 2.79 -7.91
N PHE A 195 6.61 2.01 -6.97
CA PHE A 195 8.02 2.09 -6.59
C PHE A 195 8.95 1.82 -7.77
N ILE A 196 8.70 0.76 -8.54
CA ILE A 196 9.53 0.40 -9.70
C ILE A 196 9.48 1.46 -10.81
N ILE A 197 8.32 2.09 -11.04
CA ILE A 197 8.21 3.22 -11.96
C ILE A 197 9.11 4.37 -11.48
N CYS A 198 8.99 4.77 -10.22
CA CYS A 198 9.78 5.88 -9.69
C CYS A 198 11.28 5.56 -9.70
N LEU A 199 11.67 4.34 -9.32
CA LEU A 199 13.06 3.87 -9.34
C LEU A 199 13.70 4.04 -10.72
N LYS A 200 12.98 3.63 -11.78
CA LYS A 200 13.44 3.77 -13.18
C LYS A 200 13.49 5.23 -13.63
N ARG A 201 12.56 6.06 -13.15
CA ARG A 201 12.45 7.48 -13.53
C ARG A 201 13.51 8.36 -12.89
N LEU A 202 13.95 8.05 -11.67
CA LEU A 202 14.90 8.90 -10.94
C LEU A 202 16.25 9.05 -11.63
N GLY A 203 16.71 8.06 -12.41
CA GLY A 203 17.94 8.17 -13.20
C GLY A 203 19.14 8.64 -12.36
N SER A 204 19.71 9.80 -12.68
CA SER A 204 20.84 10.38 -11.93
C SER A 204 20.52 10.80 -10.50
N LEU A 205 19.24 10.96 -10.14
CA LEU A 205 18.78 11.32 -8.81
C LEU A 205 18.51 10.11 -7.91
N LEU A 206 18.74 8.89 -8.42
CA LEU A 206 18.43 7.65 -7.70
C LEU A 206 19.06 7.61 -6.30
N ASN A 207 20.34 7.95 -6.17
CA ASN A 207 21.04 7.93 -4.89
C ASN A 207 20.40 8.89 -3.86
N ALA A 208 19.94 10.07 -4.30
CA ALA A 208 19.27 11.03 -3.44
C ALA A 208 17.90 10.50 -2.98
N GLY A 209 17.16 9.85 -3.88
CA GLY A 209 15.91 9.19 -3.54
C GLY A 209 16.10 8.06 -2.54
N LEU A 210 17.04 7.14 -2.80
CA LEU A 210 17.33 6.01 -1.92
C LEU A 210 17.82 6.46 -0.53
N ALA A 211 18.65 7.51 -0.46
CA ALA A 211 19.12 8.07 0.81
C ALA A 211 18.01 8.71 1.67
N SER A 212 16.84 9.00 1.08
CA SER A 212 15.68 9.56 1.79
C SER A 212 14.79 8.49 2.46
N LEU A 213 15.00 7.21 2.16
CA LEU A 213 14.16 6.13 2.66
C LEU A 213 14.49 5.81 4.12
N GLY A 214 13.47 5.75 4.98
CA GLY A 214 13.59 5.34 6.37
C GLY A 214 13.26 3.87 6.60
N PRO A 215 13.24 3.43 7.87
CA PRO A 215 12.92 2.04 8.23
C PRO A 215 11.57 1.55 7.72
N GLU A 216 10.56 2.43 7.75
CA GLU A 216 9.21 2.08 7.33
C GLU A 216 9.12 1.89 5.81
N GLU A 217 9.78 2.74 5.02
CA GLU A 217 9.90 2.56 3.57
C GLU A 217 10.65 1.27 3.23
N ILE A 218 11.76 0.99 3.92
CA ILE A 218 12.56 -0.24 3.73
C ILE A 218 11.69 -1.47 4.01
N ARG A 219 10.93 -1.46 5.11
CA ARG A 219 10.01 -2.54 5.46
C ARG A 219 8.98 -2.78 4.37
N LYS A 220 8.38 -1.71 3.84
CA LYS A 220 7.38 -1.77 2.76
C LYS A 220 7.97 -2.30 1.46
N ILE A 221 9.18 -1.87 1.07
CA ILE A 221 9.90 -2.42 -0.10
C ILE A 221 10.12 -3.93 0.07
N CYS A 222 10.51 -4.34 1.28
CA CYS A 222 10.82 -5.73 1.58
C CYS A 222 9.61 -6.68 1.48
N LEU A 223 8.37 -6.17 1.50
CA LEU A 223 7.16 -6.97 1.29
C LEU A 223 7.06 -7.54 -0.13
N TYR A 224 7.73 -6.96 -1.13
CA TYR A 224 7.60 -7.40 -2.53
C TYR A 224 8.92 -7.51 -3.30
N VAL A 225 10.03 -7.00 -2.76
CA VAL A 225 11.33 -7.03 -3.46
C VAL A 225 11.81 -8.48 -3.67
N ASN A 226 12.31 -8.84 -4.84
CA ASN A 226 12.96 -10.14 -5.05
C ASN A 226 14.48 -9.95 -5.02
N PRO A 227 15.28 -11.04 -4.98
CA PRO A 227 16.74 -10.95 -5.00
C PRO A 227 17.30 -10.07 -6.13
N GLU A 228 16.71 -10.11 -7.33
CA GLU A 228 17.15 -9.30 -8.48
C GLU A 228 16.99 -7.79 -8.24
N ILE A 229 15.83 -7.36 -7.74
CA ILE A 229 15.60 -5.95 -7.40
C ILE A 229 16.43 -5.56 -6.17
N ALA A 230 16.62 -6.47 -5.21
CA ALA A 230 17.46 -6.22 -4.04
C ALA A 230 18.93 -6.01 -4.43
N ASP A 231 19.45 -6.79 -5.39
CA ASP A 231 20.78 -6.57 -5.98
C ASP A 231 20.87 -5.20 -6.65
N LEU A 232 19.87 -4.82 -7.46
CA LEU A 232 19.82 -3.49 -8.08
C LEU A 232 19.83 -2.36 -7.04
N LEU A 233 19.04 -2.49 -5.97
CA LEU A 233 18.98 -1.49 -4.89
C LEU A 233 20.32 -1.40 -4.15
N PHE A 234 20.93 -2.54 -3.87
CA PHE A 234 22.25 -2.62 -3.23
C PHE A 234 23.34 -1.96 -4.08
N ASP A 235 23.39 -2.27 -5.37
CA ASP A 235 24.32 -1.66 -6.33
C ASP A 235 24.10 -0.15 -6.49
N SER A 236 22.86 0.30 -6.24
CA SER A 236 22.46 1.71 -6.23
C SER A 236 22.66 2.40 -4.87
N GLY A 237 23.23 1.71 -3.88
CA GLY A 237 23.60 2.26 -2.58
C GLY A 237 22.53 2.15 -1.48
N LEU A 238 21.41 1.45 -1.72
CA LEU A 238 20.45 1.08 -0.67
C LEU A 238 20.73 -0.34 -0.17
N ASP A 239 21.34 -0.43 1.01
CA ASP A 239 21.52 -1.71 1.70
C ASP A 239 20.30 -2.05 2.57
N LEU A 240 19.47 -2.98 2.10
CA LEU A 240 18.27 -3.46 2.81
C LEU A 240 18.58 -4.26 4.09
N GLY A 241 19.80 -4.80 4.21
CA GLY A 241 20.23 -5.61 5.37
C GLY A 241 20.88 -4.78 6.47
N LYS A 242 21.17 -3.50 6.21
CA LYS A 242 21.86 -2.64 7.16
C LYS A 242 20.93 -2.22 8.32
N PRO A 243 21.40 -2.27 9.58
CA PRO A 243 20.63 -1.76 10.72
C PRO A 243 20.41 -0.25 10.61
N HIS A 244 19.24 0.20 11.08
CA HIS A 244 18.90 1.61 11.21
C HIS A 244 18.91 2.04 12.68
N LEU A 245 19.03 3.33 12.95
CA LEU A 245 19.12 3.86 14.33
C LEU A 245 17.88 3.54 15.18
N ASP A 246 16.70 3.53 14.55
CA ASP A 246 15.40 3.34 15.22
C ASP A 246 14.81 1.93 15.02
N ASP A 247 15.38 1.14 14.11
CA ASP A 247 14.98 -0.24 13.80
C ASP A 247 16.24 -1.01 13.38
N THR A 248 16.63 -2.00 14.18
CA THR A 248 17.86 -2.75 13.97
C THR A 248 17.80 -3.67 12.75
N ALA A 249 16.61 -3.98 12.22
CA ALA A 249 16.47 -4.93 11.11
C ALA A 249 15.17 -4.74 10.28
N PRO A 250 14.89 -3.54 9.74
CA PRO A 250 13.63 -3.26 9.05
C PRO A 250 13.42 -4.16 7.82
N GLY A 251 14.50 -4.51 7.12
CA GLY A 251 14.45 -5.40 5.98
C GLY A 251 14.04 -6.83 6.34
N TRP A 252 14.63 -7.40 7.39
CA TRP A 252 14.30 -8.73 7.88
C TRP A 252 12.83 -8.84 8.27
N PHE A 253 12.34 -7.91 9.11
CA PHE A 253 10.95 -7.92 9.55
C PHE A 253 9.96 -7.62 8.42
N GLY A 254 10.35 -6.82 7.42
CA GLY A 254 9.55 -6.62 6.21
C GLY A 254 9.44 -7.89 5.37
N VAL A 255 10.52 -8.67 5.25
CA VAL A 255 10.50 -9.93 4.49
C VAL A 255 9.69 -11.01 5.21
N VAL A 256 9.72 -11.07 6.55
CA VAL A 256 8.99 -12.08 7.33
C VAL A 256 7.51 -12.14 6.97
N ALA A 257 6.86 -10.98 6.78
CA ALA A 257 5.43 -10.89 6.52
C ALA A 257 4.98 -11.34 5.11
N ARG A 258 5.88 -11.86 4.28
CA ARG A 258 5.58 -12.32 2.91
C ARG A 258 5.00 -13.73 2.89
N GLU A 259 4.28 -14.03 1.81
CA GLU A 259 3.89 -15.40 1.48
C GLU A 259 5.10 -16.29 1.13
N ASP A 260 6.10 -15.73 0.42
CA ASP A 260 7.36 -16.42 0.11
C ASP A 260 8.57 -15.58 0.59
N PRO A 261 8.99 -15.76 1.86
CA PRO A 261 10.10 -15.00 2.44
C PRO A 261 11.47 -15.61 2.12
N VAL A 262 11.53 -16.90 1.76
CA VAL A 262 12.76 -17.70 1.68
C VAL A 262 13.81 -17.13 0.70
N PRO A 263 13.46 -16.70 -0.53
CA PRO A 263 14.44 -16.15 -1.46
C PRO A 263 15.18 -14.94 -0.88
N MET A 264 14.47 -14.05 -0.18
CA MET A 264 15.07 -12.86 0.41
C MET A 264 15.83 -13.15 1.70
N PHE A 265 15.43 -14.13 2.50
CA PHE A 265 16.25 -14.59 3.63
C PHE A 265 17.58 -15.18 3.17
N ASN A 266 17.56 -15.99 2.12
CA ASN A 266 18.77 -16.52 1.50
C ASN A 266 19.64 -15.39 0.92
N TRP A 267 19.02 -14.35 0.37
CA TRP A 267 19.72 -13.15 -0.10
C TRP A 267 20.45 -12.43 1.03
N PHE A 268 19.78 -12.19 2.18
CA PHE A 268 20.41 -11.56 3.34
C PHE A 268 21.57 -12.42 3.87
N ARG A 269 21.33 -13.72 4.06
CA ARG A 269 22.35 -14.66 4.54
C ARG A 269 23.54 -14.75 3.59
N GLY A 270 23.28 -14.80 2.27
CA GLY A 270 24.32 -14.85 1.24
C GLY A 270 25.24 -13.63 1.24
N ARG A 271 24.77 -12.50 1.78
CA ARG A 271 25.57 -11.28 1.99
C ARG A 271 26.20 -11.18 3.38
N GLY A 272 26.02 -12.18 4.23
CA GLY A 272 26.63 -12.22 5.57
C GLY A 272 25.87 -11.44 6.64
N TYR A 273 24.61 -11.05 6.39
CA TYR A 273 23.78 -10.48 7.46
C TYR A 273 23.34 -11.56 8.44
N GLU A 274 23.45 -11.26 9.72
CA GLU A 274 22.96 -12.11 10.80
C GLU A 274 21.46 -11.89 11.01
N GLN A 275 20.78 -12.93 11.51
CA GLN A 275 19.37 -12.83 11.87
C GLN A 275 19.21 -11.91 13.10
N PRO A 276 18.16 -11.07 13.14
CA PRO A 276 17.94 -10.22 14.29
C PRO A 276 17.54 -11.02 15.53
N GLU A 277 17.78 -10.45 16.71
CA GLU A 277 17.29 -11.00 17.97
C GLU A 277 15.74 -11.04 17.98
N GLY A 278 15.13 -12.05 18.61
CA GLY A 278 13.68 -12.17 18.68
C GLY A 278 12.99 -12.52 17.36
N PHE A 279 13.73 -12.83 16.28
CA PHE A 279 13.17 -13.06 14.95
C PHE A 279 12.14 -14.19 14.90
N LEU A 280 12.42 -15.29 15.60
CA LEU A 280 11.50 -16.42 15.72
C LEU A 280 10.24 -16.07 16.54
N LYS A 281 10.37 -15.24 17.59
CA LYS A 281 9.21 -14.75 18.36
C LYS A 281 8.31 -13.88 17.49
N TYR A 282 8.90 -13.03 16.66
CA TYR A 282 8.16 -12.19 15.72
C TYR A 282 7.42 -13.02 14.67
N ALA A 283 8.08 -14.03 14.07
CA ALA A 283 7.42 -14.96 13.16
C ALA A 283 6.26 -15.70 13.85
N ALA A 284 6.46 -16.11 15.11
CA ALA A 284 5.43 -16.78 15.90
C ALA A 284 4.24 -15.88 16.27
N SER A 285 4.47 -14.62 16.65
CA SER A 285 3.39 -13.70 17.01
C SER A 285 2.49 -13.33 15.82
N HIS A 286 2.98 -13.51 14.61
CA HIS A 286 2.24 -13.26 13.36
C HIS A 286 1.85 -14.56 12.63
N ASN A 287 2.10 -15.73 13.23
CA ASN A 287 1.75 -17.05 12.69
C ASN A 287 2.33 -17.36 11.30
N LEU A 288 3.59 -16.98 11.08
CA LEU A 288 4.28 -17.06 9.79
C LEU A 288 5.09 -18.35 9.69
N THR A 289 4.43 -19.42 9.24
CA THR A 289 4.94 -20.80 9.30
C THR A 289 6.18 -21.00 8.43
N GLU A 290 6.18 -20.48 7.20
CA GLU A 290 7.28 -20.57 6.24
C GLU A 290 8.52 -19.83 6.77
N ALA A 291 8.31 -18.64 7.36
CA ALA A 291 9.37 -17.88 7.97
C ALA A 291 9.96 -18.61 9.19
N ALA A 292 9.09 -19.10 10.10
CA ALA A 292 9.52 -19.88 11.25
C ALA A 292 10.32 -21.14 10.84
N SER A 293 9.94 -21.80 9.75
CA SER A 293 10.65 -22.99 9.25
C SER A 293 12.06 -22.64 8.82
N TRP A 294 12.20 -21.61 7.98
CA TRP A 294 13.52 -21.18 7.53
C TRP A 294 14.40 -20.75 8.72
N ILE A 295 13.85 -20.00 9.67
CA ILE A 295 14.56 -19.54 10.87
C ILE A 295 15.06 -20.73 11.69
N MET A 296 14.21 -21.72 11.96
CA MET A 296 14.58 -22.91 12.75
C MET A 296 15.71 -23.72 12.10
N ASP A 297 15.73 -23.79 10.77
CA ASP A 297 16.77 -24.48 10.01
C ASP A 297 18.12 -23.72 9.99
N HIS A 298 18.10 -22.43 10.31
CA HIS A 298 19.20 -21.50 10.06
C HIS A 298 19.71 -20.75 11.30
N ASP A 299 19.00 -20.79 12.43
CA ASP A 299 19.41 -20.18 13.70
C ASP A 299 20.30 -21.14 14.51
N GLN A 300 21.53 -20.70 14.74
CA GLN A 300 22.52 -21.43 15.55
C GLN A 300 22.41 -21.12 17.05
N SER A 301 21.78 -19.99 17.42
CA SER A 301 21.73 -19.49 18.78
C SER A 301 20.60 -20.13 19.58
N ARG A 302 19.43 -20.42 18.97
CA ARG A 302 18.28 -21.12 19.57
C ARG A 302 17.93 -20.61 20.99
N GLN A 303 18.16 -19.33 21.29
CA GLN A 303 17.88 -18.81 22.63
C GLN A 303 16.41 -18.43 22.81
N ASP A 304 15.68 -18.21 21.71
CA ASP A 304 14.33 -17.63 21.71
C ASP A 304 13.18 -18.59 21.35
N TRP A 305 13.46 -19.86 21.07
CA TRP A 305 12.43 -20.80 20.61
C TRP A 305 11.39 -21.15 21.67
N ARG A 306 11.76 -21.12 22.97
CA ARG A 306 10.81 -21.43 24.06
C ARG A 306 9.68 -20.41 24.07
N ASP A 307 10.05 -19.14 24.10
CA ASP A 307 9.09 -18.04 24.07
C ASP A 307 8.28 -18.06 22.77
N ALA A 308 8.93 -18.32 21.62
CA ALA A 308 8.22 -18.43 20.35
C ALA A 308 7.22 -19.59 20.31
N ALA A 309 7.56 -20.75 20.89
CA ALA A 309 6.65 -21.87 21.03
C ALA A 309 5.46 -21.51 21.92
N LEU A 310 5.68 -20.83 23.05
CA LEU A 310 4.61 -20.38 23.94
C LEU A 310 3.71 -19.32 23.29
N ILE A 311 4.27 -18.40 22.50
CA ILE A 311 3.52 -17.41 21.71
C ILE A 311 2.64 -18.13 20.67
N ALA A 312 3.21 -19.04 19.89
CA ALA A 312 2.47 -19.82 18.90
C ALA A 312 1.41 -20.72 19.56
N ALA A 313 1.68 -21.24 20.76
CA ALA A 313 0.75 -22.04 21.54
C ALA A 313 -0.50 -21.25 21.95
N GLU A 314 -0.31 -20.03 22.46
CA GLU A 314 -1.38 -19.16 22.98
C GLU A 314 -2.31 -18.59 21.90
N SER A 315 -1.81 -18.36 20.68
CA SER A 315 -2.62 -17.84 19.57
C SER A 315 -3.80 -18.76 19.22
N THR A 316 -4.93 -18.23 18.78
CA THR A 316 -6.10 -19.03 18.36
C THR A 316 -6.27 -19.12 16.84
N ASP A 317 -5.38 -18.49 16.08
CA ASP A 317 -5.35 -18.52 14.62
C ASP A 317 -4.95 -19.91 14.09
N ASP A 318 -5.55 -20.39 13.01
CA ASP A 318 -5.26 -21.73 12.47
C ASP A 318 -3.80 -21.91 12.02
N ARG A 319 -3.18 -20.85 11.48
CA ARG A 319 -1.77 -20.87 11.04
C ARG A 319 -0.79 -21.05 12.20
N SER A 320 -1.20 -20.66 13.41
CA SER A 320 -0.38 -20.80 14.62
C SER A 320 -0.08 -22.27 14.96
N ALA A 321 -0.96 -23.21 14.59
CA ALA A 321 -0.72 -24.64 14.76
C ALA A 321 0.43 -25.14 13.88
N GLY A 322 0.50 -24.67 12.63
CA GLY A 322 1.60 -24.96 11.70
C GLY A 322 2.93 -24.40 12.22
N THR A 323 2.91 -23.14 12.69
CA THR A 323 4.09 -22.49 13.27
C THR A 323 4.59 -23.26 14.51
N LEU A 324 3.70 -23.61 15.44
CA LEU A 324 4.08 -24.40 16.62
C LEU A 324 4.69 -25.76 16.23
N LYS A 325 4.09 -26.45 15.26
CA LYS A 325 4.61 -27.73 14.76
C LYS A 325 6.03 -27.61 14.24
N VAL A 326 6.31 -26.59 13.44
CA VAL A 326 7.65 -26.33 12.90
C VAL A 326 8.67 -26.12 14.02
N ILE A 327 8.33 -25.28 15.01
CA ILE A 327 9.22 -25.00 16.14
C ILE A 327 9.50 -26.30 16.92
N LEU A 328 8.46 -27.07 17.28
CA LEU A 328 8.61 -28.33 18.02
C LEU A 328 9.42 -29.38 17.23
N SER A 329 9.24 -29.46 15.92
CA SER A 329 9.96 -30.40 15.05
C SER A 329 11.46 -30.09 14.98
N GLY A 330 11.83 -28.83 14.77
CA GLY A 330 13.26 -28.43 14.72
C GLY A 330 14.00 -28.61 16.06
N LEU A 331 13.25 -28.68 17.16
CA LEU A 331 13.79 -29.00 18.48
C LEU A 331 13.99 -30.49 18.67
N ALA A 332 13.04 -31.34 18.28
CA ALA A 332 13.13 -32.79 18.46
C ALA A 332 14.37 -33.41 17.80
N GLU A 333 14.87 -32.80 16.72
CA GLU A 333 16.11 -33.23 16.05
C GLU A 333 17.38 -32.97 16.88
N ASN A 334 17.32 -32.12 17.90
CA ASN A 334 18.51 -31.55 18.56
C ASN A 334 18.42 -31.45 20.10
N LEU A 335 17.22 -31.45 20.68
CA LEU A 335 16.93 -31.18 22.09
C LEU A 335 15.67 -31.93 22.54
N GLU A 336 15.74 -32.62 23.67
CA GLU A 336 14.57 -33.24 24.28
C GLU A 336 13.64 -32.16 24.88
N ILE A 337 12.35 -32.19 24.54
CA ILE A 337 11.35 -31.30 25.13
C ILE A 337 11.14 -31.73 26.57
N GLY A 338 11.62 -30.91 27.51
CA GLY A 338 11.43 -31.16 28.93
C GLY A 338 9.96 -31.10 29.34
N LYS A 339 9.60 -31.91 30.36
CA LYS A 339 8.23 -32.00 30.91
C LYS A 339 7.60 -30.64 31.25
N THR A 340 8.37 -29.75 31.88
CA THR A 340 7.89 -28.39 32.25
C THR A 340 7.43 -27.58 31.04
N LEU A 341 8.18 -27.61 29.93
CA LEU A 341 7.80 -26.86 28.74
C LEU A 341 6.55 -27.44 28.08
N ALA A 342 6.41 -28.76 28.09
CA ALA A 342 5.20 -29.40 27.59
C ALA A 342 3.96 -28.98 28.38
N GLU A 343 4.06 -28.98 29.72
CA GLU A 343 3.00 -28.50 30.62
C GLU A 343 2.67 -27.03 30.34
N ASP A 344 3.69 -26.15 30.27
CA ASP A 344 3.51 -24.72 29.96
C ASP A 344 2.85 -24.50 28.59
N THR A 345 3.22 -25.30 27.59
CA THR A 345 2.65 -25.24 26.24
C THR A 345 1.17 -25.62 26.27
N VAL A 346 0.80 -26.70 26.96
CA VAL A 346 -0.61 -27.11 27.09
C VAL A 346 -1.41 -26.06 27.85
N ILE A 347 -0.87 -25.52 28.95
CA ILE A 347 -1.49 -24.43 29.71
C ILE A 347 -1.74 -23.24 28.78
N LYS A 348 -0.74 -22.80 28.01
CA LYS A 348 -0.87 -21.66 27.08
C LYS A 348 -1.93 -21.88 26.00
N ILE A 349 -1.97 -23.06 25.38
CA ILE A 349 -2.99 -23.40 24.38
C ILE A 349 -4.39 -23.26 24.96
N VAL A 350 -4.61 -23.84 26.14
CA VAL A 350 -5.93 -23.88 26.76
C VAL A 350 -6.33 -22.51 27.29
N THR A 351 -5.43 -21.78 27.92
CA THR A 351 -5.70 -20.42 28.40
C THR A 351 -6.13 -19.53 27.23
N GLY A 352 -5.36 -19.52 26.13
CA GLY A 352 -5.70 -18.71 24.95
C GLY A 352 -7.08 -19.04 24.37
N VAL A 353 -7.37 -20.32 24.15
CA VAL A 353 -8.69 -20.74 23.63
C VAL A 353 -9.83 -20.44 24.59
N CYS A 354 -9.66 -20.64 25.89
CA CYS A 354 -10.71 -20.34 26.88
C CYS A 354 -10.96 -18.83 27.02
N GLU A 355 -9.93 -17.99 26.89
CA GLU A 355 -10.09 -16.54 26.92
C GLU A 355 -10.79 -16.02 25.68
N GLU A 356 -10.46 -16.57 24.51
CA GLU A 356 -11.11 -16.18 23.25
C GLU A 356 -12.56 -16.69 23.18
N ALA A 357 -12.82 -17.89 23.70
CA ALA A 357 -14.15 -18.45 23.81
C ALA A 357 -15.14 -17.56 24.59
N LYS A 358 -14.66 -16.82 25.61
CA LYS A 358 -15.49 -15.88 26.37
C LYS A 358 -16.00 -14.71 25.54
N LYS A 359 -15.36 -14.41 24.40
CA LYS A 359 -15.65 -13.25 23.55
C LYS A 359 -16.53 -13.60 22.34
N LEU A 360 -16.69 -14.88 22.02
CA LEU A 360 -17.23 -15.34 20.74
C LEU A 360 -18.62 -15.96 20.83
N GLN A 361 -19.33 -15.99 19.69
CA GLN A 361 -20.58 -16.74 19.51
C GLN A 361 -20.28 -18.23 19.22
N ARG A 362 -21.30 -19.09 19.36
CA ARG A 362 -21.16 -20.57 19.37
C ARG A 362 -20.45 -21.19 18.15
N GLU A 363 -20.63 -20.66 16.95
CA GLU A 363 -20.07 -21.26 15.72
C GLU A 363 -18.55 -21.08 15.64
N SER A 364 -18.04 -19.94 16.10
CA SER A 364 -16.59 -19.67 16.18
C SER A 364 -15.87 -20.47 17.27
N LEU A 365 -16.61 -21.10 18.21
CA LEU A 365 -16.02 -21.93 19.26
C LEU A 365 -15.45 -23.25 18.71
N LEU A 366 -16.10 -23.85 17.72
CA LEU A 366 -15.65 -25.12 17.14
C LEU A 366 -14.34 -24.96 16.36
N GLU A 367 -14.15 -23.81 15.70
CA GLU A 367 -12.95 -23.48 14.94
C GLU A 367 -11.75 -23.34 15.89
N ILE A 368 -11.85 -22.51 16.92
CA ILE A 368 -10.76 -22.33 17.90
C ILE A 368 -10.48 -23.61 18.70
N GLU A 369 -11.50 -24.44 18.97
CA GLU A 369 -11.33 -25.73 19.62
C GLU A 369 -10.54 -26.70 18.73
N ASN A 370 -10.82 -26.72 17.42
CA ASN A 370 -10.06 -27.53 16.45
C ASN A 370 -8.58 -27.12 16.38
N VAL A 371 -8.30 -25.81 16.40
CA VAL A 371 -6.93 -25.29 16.43
C VAL A 371 -6.18 -25.78 17.67
N ALA A 372 -6.79 -25.68 18.86
CA ALA A 372 -6.20 -26.19 20.10
C ALA A 372 -5.96 -27.71 20.05
N ILE A 373 -6.94 -28.48 19.58
CA ILE A 373 -6.80 -29.94 19.42
C ILE A 373 -5.62 -30.28 18.49
N ASN A 374 -5.46 -29.56 17.38
CA ASN A 374 -4.37 -29.78 16.44
C ASN A 374 -3.00 -29.49 17.07
N LYS A 375 -2.89 -28.43 17.86
CA LYS A 375 -1.67 -28.09 18.61
C LYS A 375 -1.33 -29.15 19.66
N ILE A 376 -2.32 -29.61 20.41
CA ILE A 376 -2.13 -30.64 21.43
C ILE A 376 -1.70 -31.97 20.81
N ARG A 377 -2.35 -32.38 19.70
CA ARG A 377 -1.94 -33.57 18.94
C ARG A 377 -0.52 -33.46 18.41
N THR A 378 -0.15 -32.28 17.92
CA THR A 378 1.22 -31.98 17.49
C THR A 378 2.20 -32.17 18.64
N LEU A 379 1.92 -31.57 19.80
CA LEU A 379 2.75 -31.69 20.98
C LEU A 379 2.91 -33.16 21.44
N ARG A 380 1.81 -33.93 21.48
CA ARG A 380 1.82 -35.37 21.81
C ARG A 380 2.73 -36.20 20.88
N GLY A 381 2.95 -35.75 19.65
CA GLY A 381 3.92 -36.38 18.76
C GLY A 381 5.37 -36.36 19.30
N PHE A 382 5.67 -35.46 20.24
CA PHE A 382 7.01 -35.24 20.77
C PHE A 382 7.19 -35.61 22.25
N ILE A 383 6.10 -35.82 22.99
CA ILE A 383 6.13 -36.11 24.43
C ILE A 383 5.18 -37.24 24.78
N ARG A 384 5.55 -38.02 25.81
CA ARG A 384 4.77 -39.20 26.22
C ARG A 384 3.76 -38.89 27.33
N GLU A 385 4.10 -38.00 28.25
CA GLU A 385 3.30 -37.73 29.46
C GLU A 385 3.36 -36.25 29.84
N VAL A 386 2.21 -35.69 30.21
CA VAL A 386 2.03 -34.31 30.71
C VAL A 386 0.99 -34.35 31.82
N ASP A 387 1.23 -33.71 32.96
CA ASP A 387 0.23 -33.60 34.03
C ASP A 387 -0.47 -32.24 33.97
N VAL A 388 -1.69 -32.22 33.45
CA VAL A 388 -2.46 -30.99 33.18
C VAL A 388 -3.90 -31.07 33.69
N MET A 389 -4.15 -31.77 34.81
CA MET A 389 -5.50 -31.95 35.36
C MET A 389 -6.26 -30.63 35.62
N GLY A 390 -5.57 -29.59 36.12
CA GLY A 390 -6.19 -28.29 36.37
C GLY A 390 -6.71 -27.62 35.10
N VAL A 391 -6.06 -27.88 33.97
CA VAL A 391 -6.39 -27.34 32.65
C VAL A 391 -7.57 -28.09 32.03
N THR A 392 -7.67 -29.41 32.23
CA THR A 392 -8.85 -30.21 31.83
C THR A 392 -10.13 -29.69 32.46
N ILE A 393 -10.12 -29.37 33.76
CA ILE A 393 -11.28 -28.80 34.46
C ILE A 393 -11.67 -27.43 33.87
N MET A 394 -10.69 -26.60 33.54
CA MET A 394 -10.90 -25.30 32.92
C MET A 394 -11.57 -25.41 31.54
N THR A 395 -11.14 -26.36 30.69
CA THR A 395 -11.77 -26.59 29.38
C THR A 395 -13.23 -27.04 29.47
N GLY A 396 -13.55 -27.92 30.43
CA GLY A 396 -14.93 -28.37 30.66
C GLY A 396 -15.85 -27.23 31.06
N ASN A 397 -15.37 -26.33 31.92
CA ASN A 397 -16.13 -25.14 32.35
C ASN A 397 -16.32 -24.12 31.21
N ALA A 398 -15.41 -24.08 30.23
CA ALA A 398 -15.51 -23.22 29.05
C ALA A 398 -16.40 -23.80 27.93
N GLY A 399 -16.96 -25.01 28.10
CA GLY A 399 -17.79 -25.66 27.08
C GLY A 399 -17.01 -26.30 25.93
N MET A 400 -15.70 -26.51 26.09
CA MET A 400 -14.81 -27.12 25.09
C MET A 400 -14.68 -28.63 25.29
N SER A 401 -15.80 -29.34 25.07
CA SER A 401 -15.91 -30.77 25.40
C SER A 401 -14.97 -31.67 24.61
N ARG A 402 -14.64 -31.33 23.35
CA ARG A 402 -13.74 -32.15 22.53
C ARG A 402 -12.29 -31.95 22.96
N LEU A 403 -11.93 -30.73 23.31
CA LEU A 403 -10.62 -30.40 23.86
C LEU A 403 -10.39 -31.11 25.20
N ALA A 404 -11.39 -31.12 26.08
CA ALA A 404 -11.33 -31.82 27.37
C ALA A 404 -11.05 -33.32 27.19
N ILE A 405 -11.73 -34.00 26.25
CA ILE A 405 -11.49 -35.42 25.93
C ILE A 405 -10.05 -35.67 25.47
N VAL A 406 -9.51 -34.79 24.62
CA VAL A 406 -8.13 -34.92 24.12
C VAL A 406 -7.10 -34.73 25.25
N LEU A 407 -7.37 -33.85 26.21
CA LEU A 407 -6.53 -33.65 27.40
C LEU A 407 -6.62 -34.83 28.38
N GLU A 408 -7.80 -35.41 28.57
CA GLU A 408 -7.98 -36.62 29.40
C GLU A 408 -7.19 -37.80 28.86
N ASP A 409 -7.20 -38.02 27.54
CA ASP A 409 -6.40 -39.06 26.89
C ASP A 409 -4.88 -38.84 27.07
N MET A 410 -4.42 -37.59 27.14
CA MET A 410 -3.01 -37.28 27.45
C MET A 410 -2.62 -37.60 28.91
N ASN A 411 -3.56 -37.54 29.85
CA ASN A 411 -3.32 -37.84 31.26
C ASN A 411 -3.37 -39.35 31.58
N GLN A 412 -3.91 -40.20 30.70
CA GLN A 412 -4.28 -41.61 30.99
C GLN A 412 -3.18 -42.66 30.71
N HIS A 413 -1.93 -42.26 30.44
CA HIS A 413 -0.79 -43.18 30.26
C HIS A 413 0.25 -43.07 31.39
N VAL A 414 -0.22 -43.19 32.63
CA VAL A 414 0.63 -43.41 33.83
C VAL A 414 0.88 -44.90 34.04
#